data_AF-A0A2D8EUN5-F1
#
_entry.id   AF-A0A2D8EUN5-F1
#
_cell.length_a   1.000
_cell.length_b   1.000
_cell.length_c   1.000
_cell.angle_alpha   90.00
_cell.angle_beta   90.00
_cell.angle_gamma   90.00
#
_symmetry.space_group_name_H-M   'P 1'
#
loop_
_entity.id
_entity.type
_entity.pdbx_description
1 polymer ?
#
loop_
_entity_poly.entity_id
_entity_poly.type
_entity_poly.pdbx_seq_one_letter_code
_entity_poly.pdbx_strand_id
1 'polypeptide(L)'
;MTGVWLMNYITSNVPYFKAWVRREYTTNHDRYHGEFLHAMVIAVTTLPMRTLSFQVLFTGCDEEENVHGGAMWARMPLTALVGDTPFDEWP
;
A
#
# COMPACT_ATOMS: atom_id res chain seq x y z
N MET A 1 -17.63 -30.34 20.86
CA MET A 1 -17.67 -29.08 20.10
C MET A 1 -16.76 -28.07 20.79
N THR A 2 -15.54 -27.90 20.32
CA THR A 2 -14.66 -26.79 20.74
C THR A 2 -14.15 -26.15 19.46
N GLY A 3 -14.86 -25.12 19.00
CA GLY A 3 -14.48 -24.35 17.82
C GLY A 3 -13.16 -23.64 18.09
N VAL A 4 -12.10 -24.11 17.44
CA VAL A 4 -10.89 -23.31 17.28
C VAL A 4 -11.29 -22.16 16.38
N TRP A 5 -11.37 -20.96 16.95
CA TRP A 5 -11.51 -19.72 16.21
C TRP A 5 -10.35 -19.64 15.21
N LEU A 6 -10.63 -19.86 13.93
CA LEU A 6 -9.69 -19.60 12.84
C LEU A 6 -9.44 -18.09 12.82
N MET A 7 -8.43 -17.64 13.58
CA MET A 7 -7.90 -16.29 13.47
C MET A 7 -7.33 -16.13 12.06
N ASN A 8 -7.76 -15.09 11.36
CA ASN A 8 -7.39 -14.90 9.97
C ASN A 8 -5.94 -14.36 9.89
N TYR A 9 -4.93 -15.24 9.91
CA TYR A 9 -3.49 -14.89 9.79
C TYR A 9 -3.11 -14.30 8.43
N ILE A 10 -4.08 -14.20 7.52
CA ILE A 10 -3.87 -13.71 6.16
C ILE A 10 -3.46 -12.25 6.17
N THR A 11 -3.91 -11.43 7.12
CA THR A 11 -3.51 -10.02 7.20
C THR A 11 -2.93 -9.71 8.57
N SER A 12 -1.74 -9.12 8.59
CA SER A 12 -1.05 -8.70 9.80
C SER A 12 -0.80 -7.20 9.75
N ASN A 13 -1.05 -6.50 10.85
CA ASN A 13 -0.57 -5.13 11.02
C ASN A 13 0.96 -5.14 11.02
N VAL A 14 1.56 -4.13 10.43
CA VAL A 14 3.01 -3.94 10.40
C VAL A 14 3.37 -2.61 11.06
N PRO A 15 4.60 -2.42 11.56
CA PRO A 15 5.07 -1.08 11.90
C PRO A 15 4.84 -0.16 10.71
N TYR A 16 4.16 0.96 10.95
CA TYR A 16 3.81 1.87 9.86
C TYR A 16 5.06 2.45 9.25
N PHE A 17 5.16 2.37 7.93
CA PHE A 17 6.27 2.96 7.19
C PHE A 17 5.75 3.71 5.97
N LYS A 18 6.46 4.77 5.62
CA LYS A 18 6.17 5.57 4.43
C LYS A 18 6.70 4.85 3.20
N ALA A 19 5.95 4.94 2.12
CA ALA A 19 6.32 4.42 0.83
C ALA A 19 5.77 5.30 -0.28
N TRP A 20 6.42 5.25 -1.43
CA TRP A 20 5.86 5.74 -2.67
C TRP A 20 5.12 4.61 -3.38
N VAL A 21 3.96 4.91 -3.94
CA VAL A 21 3.19 3.99 -4.76
C VAL A 21 3.27 4.46 -6.20
N ARG A 22 3.69 3.57 -7.10
CA ARG A 22 3.64 3.77 -8.55
C ARG A 22 2.19 4.04 -8.98
N ARG A 23 1.91 5.25 -9.47
CA ARG A 23 0.54 5.74 -9.71
C ARG A 23 -0.18 4.92 -10.77
N GLU A 24 0.53 4.32 -11.71
CA GLU A 24 -0.04 3.45 -12.74
C GLU A 24 -0.81 2.24 -12.17
N TYR A 25 -0.48 1.76 -10.97
CA TYR A 25 -1.22 0.66 -10.31
C TYR A 25 -2.62 1.07 -9.85
N THR A 26 -2.89 2.38 -9.68
CA THR A 26 -4.23 2.89 -9.33
C THR A 26 -5.18 2.93 -10.53
N THR A 27 -4.65 2.80 -11.74
CA THR A 27 -5.41 2.89 -13.01
C THR A 27 -5.19 1.69 -13.92
N ASN A 28 -4.88 0.53 -13.34
CA ASN A 28 -4.66 -0.71 -14.08
C ASN A 28 -3.61 -0.58 -15.21
N HIS A 29 -2.59 0.24 -14.99
CA HIS A 29 -1.52 0.53 -15.94
C HIS A 29 -1.92 1.27 -17.23
N ASP A 30 -3.09 1.92 -17.25
CA ASP A 30 -3.52 2.69 -18.44
C ASP A 30 -2.98 4.13 -18.45
N ARG A 31 -2.63 4.71 -17.28
CA ARG A 31 -2.22 6.13 -17.13
C ARG A 31 -1.13 6.32 -16.07
N TYR A 32 -0.55 7.52 -16.03
CA TYR A 32 0.34 8.01 -14.96
C TYR A 32 1.63 7.19 -14.75
N HIS A 33 2.20 6.66 -15.83
CA HIS A 33 3.46 5.92 -15.77
C HIS A 33 4.62 6.82 -15.32
N GLY A 34 5.39 6.36 -14.33
CA GLY A 34 6.53 7.11 -13.79
C GLY A 34 6.14 8.17 -12.77
N GLU A 35 4.84 8.31 -12.47
CA GLU A 35 4.37 9.16 -11.38
C GLU A 35 4.22 8.36 -10.08
N PHE A 36 4.34 9.04 -8.94
CA PHE A 36 4.30 8.42 -7.64
C PHE A 36 3.31 9.13 -6.71
N LEU A 37 2.65 8.34 -5.86
CA LEU A 37 1.77 8.82 -4.81
C LEU A 37 2.37 8.46 -3.46
N HIS A 38 2.50 9.45 -2.57
CA HIS A 38 2.98 9.20 -1.21
C HIS A 38 1.92 8.45 -0.38
N ALA A 39 2.32 7.39 0.30
CA ALA A 39 1.44 6.54 1.08
C ALA A 39 2.06 6.06 2.40
N MET A 40 1.19 5.69 3.34
CA MET A 40 1.55 5.00 4.57
C MET A 40 1.12 3.54 4.47
N VAL A 41 2.04 2.60 4.65
CA VAL A 41 1.74 1.17 4.71
C VAL A 41 1.33 0.79 6.12
N ILE A 42 0.18 0.13 6.27
CA ILE A 42 -0.40 -0.18 7.59
C ILE A 42 -0.54 -1.68 7.90
N ALA A 43 -0.66 -2.51 6.86
CA ALA A 43 -0.78 -3.94 7.01
C ALA A 43 -0.23 -4.68 5.79
N VAL A 44 0.12 -5.95 5.99
CA VAL A 44 0.52 -6.88 4.94
C VAL A 44 -0.44 -8.06 4.91
N THR A 45 -0.78 -8.48 3.71
CA THR A 45 -1.54 -9.69 3.43
C THR A 45 -0.60 -10.78 2.88
N THR A 46 -0.52 -11.90 3.59
CA THR A 46 0.29 -13.07 3.25
C THR A 46 -0.62 -14.23 2.85
N LEU A 47 -0.53 -14.65 1.60
CA LEU A 47 -1.28 -15.79 1.07
C LEU A 47 -0.28 -16.79 0.48
N PRO A 48 -0.34 -18.09 0.84
CA PRO A 48 0.49 -19.11 0.20
C PRO A 48 0.37 -19.04 -1.33
N MET A 49 1.50 -19.14 -2.03
CA MET A 49 1.59 -19.10 -3.50
C MET A 49 1.11 -17.79 -4.16
N ARG A 50 1.01 -16.69 -3.41
CA ARG A 50 0.77 -15.34 -3.95
C ARG A 50 1.86 -14.38 -3.48
N THR A 51 2.08 -13.31 -4.25
CA THR A 51 2.94 -12.21 -3.82
C THR A 51 2.34 -11.51 -2.60
N LEU A 52 3.20 -10.87 -1.80
CA LEU A 52 2.76 -9.98 -0.73
C LEU A 52 1.89 -8.85 -1.30
N SER A 53 0.80 -8.58 -0.60
CA SER A 53 -0.07 -7.43 -0.83
C SER A 53 -0.05 -6.55 0.41
N PHE A 54 -0.05 -5.25 0.22
CA PHE A 54 0.05 -4.26 1.31
C PHE A 54 -1.22 -3.42 1.34
N GLN A 55 -1.71 -3.13 2.54
CA GLN A 55 -2.75 -2.15 2.74
C GLN A 55 -2.07 -0.78 2.91
N VAL A 56 -2.46 0.16 2.07
CA VAL A 56 -1.87 1.49 2.03
C VAL A 56 -2.95 2.55 2.22
N LEU A 57 -2.58 3.62 2.92
CA LEU A 57 -3.34 4.86 3.00
C LEU A 57 -2.61 5.90 2.18
N PHE A 58 -3.24 6.44 1.15
CA PHE A 58 -2.67 7.56 0.40
C PHE A 58 -2.68 8.82 1.24
N THR A 59 -1.55 9.51 1.25
CA THR A 59 -1.29 10.70 2.09
C THR A 59 -0.99 11.95 1.27
N GLY A 60 -0.65 11.80 -0.02
CA GLY A 60 -0.51 12.91 -0.96
C GLY A 60 -1.80 13.14 -1.74
N CYS A 61 -2.45 14.27 -1.47
CA CYS A 61 -3.36 14.91 -2.43
C CYS A 61 -2.98 16.40 -2.41
N ASP A 62 -2.09 16.81 -3.31
CA ASP A 62 -1.65 18.21 -3.46
C ASP A 62 -2.60 19.03 -4.36
N GLU A 63 -3.74 18.46 -4.79
CA GLU A 63 -4.75 19.18 -5.55
C GLU A 63 -5.70 19.92 -4.59
N GLU A 64 -5.79 21.25 -4.74
CA GLU A 64 -6.53 22.21 -3.90
C GLU A 64 -8.05 21.94 -3.76
N GLU A 65 -8.58 20.89 -4.35
CA GLU A 65 -9.97 20.47 -4.20
C GLU A 65 -10.05 18.94 -4.06
N ASN A 66 -9.72 18.42 -2.87
CA ASN A 66 -10.14 17.08 -2.47
C ASN A 66 -11.66 17.09 -2.15
N VAL A 67 -12.50 17.40 -3.14
CA VAL A 67 -13.97 17.52 -3.01
C VAL A 67 -14.60 16.18 -2.58
N HIS A 68 -13.89 15.07 -2.83
CA HIS A 68 -14.26 13.73 -2.41
C HIS A 68 -13.50 13.23 -1.17
N GLY A 69 -12.90 14.17 -0.42
CA GLY A 69 -12.25 14.04 0.87
C GLY A 69 -12.30 12.65 1.47
N GLY A 70 -11.25 11.86 1.22
CA GLY A 70 -11.07 10.59 1.89
C GLY A 70 -9.64 10.15 1.74
N ALA A 71 -8.98 9.84 2.86
CA ALA A 71 -7.79 9.02 2.82
C ALA A 71 -8.11 7.76 2.00
N MET A 72 -7.61 7.70 0.77
CA MET A 72 -7.91 6.60 -0.12
C MET A 72 -7.15 5.38 0.41
N TRP A 73 -7.90 4.37 0.84
CA TRP A 73 -7.34 3.08 1.22
C TRP A 73 -7.27 2.20 -0.02
N ALA A 74 -6.13 1.56 -0.23
CA ALA A 74 -5.96 0.62 -1.33
C ALA A 74 -5.15 -0.60 -0.90
N ARG A 75 -5.31 -1.68 -1.67
CA ARG A 75 -4.43 -2.84 -1.60
C ARG A 75 -3.48 -2.79 -2.78
N MET A 76 -2.18 -2.77 -2.48
CA MET A 76 -1.12 -2.65 -3.47
C MET A 76 -0.23 -3.90 -3.45
N PRO A 77 0.13 -4.47 -4.61
CA PRO A 77 1.13 -5.54 -4.64
C PRO A 77 2.51 -4.98 -4.26
N LEU A 78 3.41 -5.87 -3.81
CA LEU A 78 4.81 -5.50 -3.52
C LEU A 78 5.46 -4.66 -4.65
N THR A 79 5.18 -5.00 -5.91
CA THR A 79 5.76 -4.36 -7.09
C THR A 79 5.27 -2.93 -7.36
N ALA A 80 4.22 -2.50 -6.66
CA ALA A 80 3.72 -1.13 -6.71
C ALA A 80 4.45 -0.21 -5.72
N LEU A 81 5.10 -0.77 -4.71
CA LEU A 81 5.77 -0.01 -3.66
C LEU A 81 7.20 0.35 -4.02
N VAL A 82 7.61 1.55 -3.64
CA VAL A 82 8.98 2.05 -3.66
C VAL A 82 9.28 2.61 -2.26
N GLY A 83 10.45 2.29 -1.70
CA GLY A 83 10.83 2.77 -0.37
C GLY A 83 10.92 4.29 -0.31
N ASP A 84 10.39 4.90 0.75
CA ASP A 84 10.54 6.34 1.04
C ASP A 84 11.86 6.62 1.75
N THR A 85 12.96 6.08 1.22
CA THR A 85 14.32 6.32 1.71
C THR A 85 15.22 6.38 0.48
N PRO A 86 15.97 7.49 0.28
CA PRO A 86 16.94 7.59 -0.80
C PRO A 86 17.90 6.39 -0.78
N PHE A 87 18.23 5.87 -1.96
CA PHE A 87 19.07 4.67 -2.07
C PHE A 87 20.43 4.84 -1.37
N ASP A 88 21.03 6.04 -1.46
CA ASP A 88 22.31 6.37 -0.82
C ASP A 88 22.24 6.39 0.71
N GLU A 89 21.04 6.44 1.29
CA GLU A 89 20.78 6.43 2.73
C GLU A 89 20.35 5.06 3.26
N TRP A 90 20.31 4.02 2.41
CA TRP A 90 19.99 2.66 2.84
C TRP A 90 21.11 2.08 3.72
N PRO A 91 20.77 1.39 4.83
CA PRO A 91 21.75 0.82 5.77
C PRO A 91 22.53 -0.38 5.22
#